data_AF-A0A428Z1Y4-F1
#
_entry.id   AF-A0A428Z1Y4-F1
#
_cell.length_a   1.000
_cell.length_b   1.000
_cell.length_c   1.000
_cell.angle_alpha   90.00
_cell.angle_beta   90.00
_cell.angle_gamma   90.00
#
_symmetry.space_group_name_H-M   'P 1'
#
loop_
_entity.id
_entity.type
_entity.pdbx_description
1 polymer ?
#
loop_
_entity_poly.entity_id
_entity_poly.type
_entity_poly.pdbx_seq_one_letter_code
_entity_poly.pdbx_strand_id
1 'polypeptide(L)'
;GWYTQGRRPMANGSWADTVRFPLCNGYWERIIDARAVAANEGDKAGIRKGMTYKGDGWEPTGQTYEKNDRVYIVEGIFHAIALWLAGYKVIASISANNFPWRILEENKGKLITWIIALDDDPAAHAVIPKYLAGIRKRGEIGWVALAGQRADGKKRDWDDVYRDGQLDDAFLQEACYRGRLFCATSPMKKAYLLYIKRPRPFFLVEFDNCLYSARVNLTELQKDLDGDDVDGHQPEFAKHTTISQVANCVPRFEYIERDAITGEQRYFFQFDFPNSRLNCKEPLPPSAITEPRGFTKALLERTPGGMFEGGERVLAMLKSEWLRNPSTVRTLPFIGYDEATGAYCYPSFGFHKGKEIMTNDHGFLDIGGDGLKTSARSYPVFQGEAFDPSWFADFRAVFSLNGLAALSWWTGTLFAQQIRSAQSSWPFLELTGVAGSGKTTLLRFLWRLIGRKDEEGIKPSGNGASGIGLLRAMSAVSNMPV
;
A
#
# COMPACT_ATOMS: atom_id res chain seq x y z
N GLY A 1 -13.63 33.93 16.62
CA GLY A 1 -13.64 32.46 16.40
C GLY A 1 -12.75 32.14 15.21
N TRP A 2 -12.29 30.90 15.07
CA TRP A 2 -11.33 30.51 14.03
C TRP A 2 -11.92 30.39 12.62
N TYR A 3 -13.24 30.19 12.51
CA TYR A 3 -13.92 30.01 11.24
C TYR A 3 -15.29 30.68 11.22
N THR A 4 -15.82 30.84 10.01
CA THR A 4 -17.21 31.20 9.74
C THR A 4 -17.87 30.10 8.93
N GLN A 5 -19.18 29.89 9.08
CA GLN A 5 -19.93 28.96 8.24
C GLN A 5 -20.18 29.58 6.85
N GLY A 6 -20.26 28.73 5.83
CA GLY A 6 -20.48 29.14 4.44
C GLY A 6 -21.14 28.04 3.62
N ARG A 7 -21.30 28.30 2.31
CA ARG A 7 -21.80 27.32 1.35
C ARG A 7 -20.98 27.35 0.06
N ARG A 8 -20.81 26.18 -0.56
CA ARG A 8 -20.09 25.95 -1.83
C ARG A 8 -21.02 25.35 -2.87
N PRO A 9 -21.05 25.86 -4.12
CA PRO A 9 -21.76 25.19 -5.20
C PRO A 9 -21.01 23.91 -5.61
N MET A 10 -21.73 22.80 -5.78
CA MET A 10 -21.20 21.50 -6.20
C MET A 10 -21.42 21.26 -7.71
N ALA A 11 -20.66 20.33 -8.30
CA ALA A 11 -20.73 20.01 -9.72
C ALA A 11 -22.12 19.59 -10.22
N ASN A 12 -22.90 18.93 -9.35
CA ASN A 12 -24.27 18.51 -9.64
C ASN A 12 -25.34 19.63 -9.48
N GLY A 13 -24.92 20.88 -9.27
CA GLY A 13 -25.80 22.04 -9.11
C GLY A 13 -26.38 22.24 -7.71
N SER A 14 -26.14 21.33 -6.77
CA SER A 14 -26.55 21.51 -5.36
C SER A 14 -25.50 22.27 -4.54
N TRP A 15 -25.81 22.56 -3.28
CA TRP A 15 -24.93 23.32 -2.38
C TRP A 15 -24.45 22.46 -1.21
N ALA A 16 -23.17 22.55 -0.89
CA ALA A 16 -22.58 21.94 0.29
C ALA A 16 -22.38 22.99 1.39
N ASP A 17 -22.69 22.63 2.63
CA ASP A 17 -22.32 23.44 3.79
C ASP A 17 -20.80 23.33 4.04
N THR A 18 -20.19 24.47 4.34
CA THR A 18 -18.74 24.58 4.53
C THR A 18 -18.36 25.36 5.78
N VAL A 19 -17.14 25.15 6.24
CA VAL A 19 -16.46 26.06 7.17
C VAL A 19 -15.35 26.81 6.42
N ARG A 20 -15.20 28.10 6.70
CA ARG A 20 -14.23 29.01 6.09
C ARG A 20 -13.30 29.56 7.15
N PHE A 21 -12.01 29.32 6.97
CA PHE A 21 -10.93 29.85 7.80
C PHE A 21 -10.30 31.05 7.09
N PRO A 22 -10.23 32.23 7.73
CA PRO A 22 -9.53 33.38 7.17
C PRO A 22 -8.07 33.03 6.85
N LEU A 23 -7.61 33.30 5.63
CA LEU A 23 -6.25 32.99 5.20
C LEU A 23 -5.76 34.10 4.27
N CYS A 24 -4.71 34.81 4.68
CA CYS A 24 -4.16 35.98 3.97
C CYS A 24 -5.27 36.97 3.56
N ASN A 25 -5.43 37.23 2.26
CA ASN A 25 -6.47 38.11 1.70
C ASN A 25 -7.78 37.40 1.32
N GLY A 26 -7.99 36.17 1.78
CA GLY A 26 -9.15 35.35 1.46
C GLY A 26 -9.48 34.35 2.55
N TYR A 27 -9.83 33.13 2.14
CA TYR A 27 -10.14 32.05 3.04
C TYR A 27 -9.80 30.70 2.42
N TRP A 28 -9.48 29.74 3.27
CA TRP A 28 -9.55 28.32 2.96
C TRP A 28 -10.91 27.79 3.39
N GLU A 29 -11.59 27.02 2.54
CA GLU A 29 -12.90 26.43 2.85
C GLU A 29 -12.90 24.91 2.76
N ARG A 30 -13.74 24.30 3.59
CA ARG A 30 -13.87 22.85 3.72
C ARG A 30 -15.32 22.42 3.75
N ILE A 31 -15.66 21.44 2.92
CA ILE A 31 -16.94 20.71 3.00
C ILE A 31 -16.90 19.77 4.22
N ILE A 32 -17.95 19.85 5.04
CA ILE A 32 -18.06 19.08 6.29
C ILE A 32 -18.88 17.80 6.16
N ASP A 33 -19.77 17.71 5.16
CA ASP A 33 -20.62 16.53 4.95
C ASP A 33 -19.92 15.51 4.01
N ALA A 34 -19.75 14.27 4.50
CA ALA A 34 -19.12 13.18 3.75
C ALA A 34 -19.89 12.78 2.47
N ARG A 35 -21.23 12.85 2.49
CA ARG A 35 -22.06 12.61 1.30
C ARG A 35 -21.87 13.72 0.27
N ALA A 36 -21.75 14.97 0.72
CA ALA A 36 -21.45 16.09 -0.17
C ALA A 36 -20.05 15.97 -0.79
N VAL A 37 -19.05 15.53 -0.01
CA VAL A 37 -17.70 15.24 -0.55
C VAL A 37 -17.76 14.13 -1.61
N ALA A 38 -18.48 13.03 -1.35
CA ALA A 38 -18.64 11.94 -2.32
C ALA A 38 -19.37 12.41 -3.59
N ALA A 39 -20.41 13.23 -3.44
CA ALA A 39 -21.14 13.84 -4.56
C ALA A 39 -20.31 14.89 -5.34
N ASN A 40 -19.22 15.39 -4.75
CA ASN A 40 -18.30 16.35 -5.36
C ASN A 40 -16.98 15.68 -5.79
N GLU A 41 -17.05 14.40 -6.20
CA GLU A 41 -15.90 13.62 -6.71
C GLU A 41 -14.70 13.57 -5.77
N GLY A 42 -14.95 13.69 -4.46
CA GLY A 42 -13.89 13.71 -3.43
C GLY A 42 -13.22 15.06 -3.22
N ASP A 43 -13.56 16.11 -4.00
CA ASP A 43 -13.08 17.47 -3.74
C ASP A 43 -13.75 18.02 -2.47
N LYS A 44 -12.92 18.07 -1.44
CA LYS A 44 -13.30 18.33 -0.05
C LYS A 44 -12.93 19.72 0.42
N ALA A 45 -11.93 20.36 -0.19
CA ALA A 45 -11.36 21.61 0.30
C ALA A 45 -10.90 22.51 -0.85
N GLY A 46 -10.99 23.81 -0.65
CA GLY A 46 -10.61 24.79 -1.67
C GLY A 46 -10.13 26.09 -1.06
N ILE A 47 -9.46 26.88 -1.90
CA ILE A 47 -8.96 28.20 -1.56
C ILE A 47 -9.77 29.21 -2.39
N ARG A 48 -10.12 30.36 -1.80
CA ARG A 48 -10.89 31.39 -2.51
C ARG A 48 -10.21 31.76 -3.83
N LYS A 49 -10.96 31.74 -4.95
CA LYS A 49 -10.45 32.10 -6.27
C LYS A 49 -9.80 33.49 -6.26
N GLY A 50 -8.58 33.57 -6.82
CA GLY A 50 -7.81 34.82 -6.98
C GLY A 50 -7.01 35.26 -5.75
N MET A 51 -7.03 34.51 -4.64
CA MET A 51 -6.19 34.83 -3.48
C MET A 51 -4.76 34.31 -3.62
N THR A 52 -3.83 34.86 -2.83
CA THR A 52 -2.43 34.41 -2.76
C THR A 52 -2.08 34.10 -1.32
N TYR A 53 -1.50 32.93 -1.09
CA TYR A 53 -1.06 32.46 0.23
C TYR A 53 0.39 31.92 0.21
N LYS A 54 1.08 32.08 -0.93
CA LYS A 54 2.43 31.55 -1.12
C LYS A 54 3.42 32.23 -0.19
N GLY A 55 4.18 31.44 0.56
CA GLY A 55 5.13 31.94 1.54
C GLY A 55 4.51 32.24 2.90
N ASP A 56 3.23 31.95 3.08
CA ASP A 56 2.43 32.27 4.27
C ASP A 56 1.73 31.02 4.81
N GLY A 57 0.90 31.14 5.85
CA GLY A 57 0.14 30.03 6.43
C GLY A 57 -1.06 30.50 7.24
N TRP A 58 -1.84 29.54 7.73
CA TRP A 58 -2.88 29.80 8.72
C TRP A 58 -2.32 29.58 10.13
N GLU A 59 -2.65 30.49 11.04
CA GLU A 59 -2.28 30.42 12.45
C GLU A 59 -3.51 30.55 13.36
N PRO A 60 -3.51 29.89 14.53
CA PRO A 60 -4.52 30.14 15.55
C PRO A 60 -4.56 31.62 15.95
N THR A 61 -5.77 32.18 16.04
CA THR A 61 -5.95 33.58 16.43
C THR A 61 -5.35 33.87 17.80
N GLY A 62 -4.45 34.87 17.88
CA GLY A 62 -3.81 35.29 19.13
C GLY A 62 -2.51 34.55 19.46
N GLN A 63 -2.04 33.64 18.59
CA GLN A 63 -0.71 33.05 18.73
C GLN A 63 0.38 34.14 18.64
N THR A 64 1.38 34.07 19.52
CA THR A 64 2.59 34.91 19.48
C THR A 64 3.85 34.04 19.45
N TYR A 65 4.94 34.64 18.96
CA TYR A 65 6.23 33.99 18.84
C TYR A 65 7.27 34.67 19.73
N GLU A 66 7.75 33.92 20.71
CA GLU A 66 8.70 34.31 21.73
C GLU A 66 10.05 33.61 21.52
N LYS A 67 11.06 34.10 22.24
CA LYS A 67 12.40 33.52 22.18
C LYS A 67 12.39 32.05 22.64
N ASN A 68 13.07 31.18 21.89
CA ASN A 68 13.20 29.73 22.16
C ASN A 68 11.91 28.90 22.02
N ASP A 69 10.86 29.44 21.41
CA ASP A 69 9.66 28.65 21.14
C ASP A 69 9.93 27.44 20.25
N ARG A 70 9.05 26.44 20.34
CA ARG A 70 8.94 25.35 19.37
C ARG A 70 7.67 25.56 18.56
N VAL A 71 7.80 25.71 17.25
CA VAL A 71 6.67 25.98 16.35
C VAL A 71 6.57 24.87 15.32
N TYR A 72 5.44 24.20 15.29
CA TYR A 72 5.16 23.11 14.36
C TYR A 72 4.55 23.64 13.07
N ILE A 73 5.03 23.16 11.92
CA ILE A 73 4.51 23.56 10.60
C ILE A 73 3.89 22.32 9.98
N VAL A 74 2.56 22.26 9.99
CA VAL A 74 1.75 21.13 9.51
C VAL A 74 1.07 21.48 8.20
N GLU A 75 0.57 20.48 7.47
CA GLU A 75 -0.05 20.71 6.15
C GLU A 75 -1.46 21.31 6.25
N GLY A 76 -2.34 20.67 7.02
CA GLY A 76 -3.76 21.04 7.12
C GLY A 76 -4.11 21.92 8.32
N ILE A 77 -5.14 22.77 8.17
CA ILE A 77 -5.68 23.58 9.27
C ILE A 77 -6.22 22.71 10.42
N PHE A 78 -6.80 21.55 10.15
CA PHE A 78 -7.28 20.66 11.21
C PHE A 78 -6.13 20.01 12.01
N HIS A 79 -5.01 19.71 11.37
CA HIS A 79 -3.78 19.32 12.09
C HIS A 79 -3.28 20.46 12.97
N ALA A 80 -3.34 21.70 12.47
CA ALA A 80 -2.93 22.86 13.27
C ALA A 80 -3.86 23.07 14.47
N ILE A 81 -5.17 22.93 14.29
CA ILE A 81 -6.13 22.99 15.40
C ILE A 81 -5.85 21.90 16.43
N ALA A 82 -5.59 20.66 15.99
CA ALA A 82 -5.25 19.56 16.88
C ALA A 82 -4.01 19.86 17.74
N LEU A 83 -2.92 20.33 17.14
CA LEU A 83 -1.71 20.73 17.87
C LEU A 83 -1.96 21.92 18.80
N TRP A 84 -2.71 22.92 18.35
CA TRP A 84 -3.03 24.09 19.16
C TRP A 84 -3.86 23.73 20.40
N LEU A 85 -4.88 22.88 20.24
CA LEU A 85 -5.69 22.37 21.33
C LEU A 85 -4.90 21.49 22.30
N ALA A 86 -3.82 20.85 21.83
CA ALA A 86 -2.86 20.13 22.65
C ALA A 86 -1.80 21.05 23.32
N GLY A 87 -1.86 22.37 23.10
CA GLY A 87 -1.00 23.36 23.75
C GLY A 87 0.28 23.73 22.97
N TYR A 88 0.38 23.35 21.70
CA TYR A 88 1.56 23.62 20.87
C TYR A 88 1.36 24.79 19.92
N LYS A 89 2.42 25.58 19.71
CA LYS A 89 2.44 26.65 18.69
C LYS A 89 2.57 26.04 17.31
N VAL A 90 1.78 26.54 16.37
CA VAL A 90 1.59 25.85 15.09
C VAL A 90 1.20 26.77 13.94
N ILE A 91 1.62 26.40 12.73
CA ILE A 91 1.23 27.02 11.47
C ILE A 91 0.75 25.91 10.53
N ALA A 92 -0.40 26.10 9.87
CA ALA A 92 -0.78 25.29 8.73
C ALA A 92 -0.26 25.89 7.43
N SER A 93 0.59 25.16 6.71
CA SER A 93 1.14 25.57 5.42
C SER A 93 0.14 25.39 4.26
N ILE A 94 -1.03 24.79 4.51
CA ILE A 94 -2.14 24.56 3.58
C ILE A 94 -1.88 23.46 2.52
N SER A 95 -0.62 23.23 2.17
CA SER A 95 -0.18 22.14 1.29
C SER A 95 1.30 21.85 1.49
N ALA A 96 1.74 20.65 1.11
CA ALA A 96 3.17 20.29 1.10
C ALA A 96 4.02 21.23 0.23
N ASN A 97 3.47 21.83 -0.83
CA ASN A 97 4.22 22.68 -1.77
C ASN A 97 4.32 24.15 -1.33
N ASN A 98 3.63 24.54 -0.25
CA ASN A 98 3.73 25.87 0.34
C ASN A 98 4.44 25.79 1.69
N PHE A 99 5.19 26.84 2.04
CA PHE A 99 5.91 26.92 3.30
C PHE A 99 5.89 28.37 3.82
N PRO A 100 5.70 28.61 5.13
CA PRO A 100 5.44 29.94 5.70
C PRO A 100 6.72 30.79 5.85
N TRP A 101 7.47 30.97 4.76
CA TRP A 101 8.75 31.69 4.77
C TRP A 101 8.67 33.13 5.27
N ARG A 102 7.54 33.83 5.06
CA ARG A 102 7.34 35.20 5.55
C ARG A 102 7.28 35.25 7.07
N ILE A 103 6.49 34.35 7.68
CA ILE A 103 6.37 34.23 9.14
C ILE A 103 7.74 33.92 9.76
N LEU A 104 8.53 33.03 9.13
CA LEU A 104 9.89 32.74 9.58
C LEU A 104 10.80 33.98 9.54
N GLU A 105 10.75 34.76 8.46
CA GLU A 105 11.60 35.96 8.32
C GLU A 105 11.21 37.07 9.30
N GLU A 106 9.91 37.26 9.55
CA GLU A 106 9.40 38.23 10.54
C GLU A 106 9.80 37.87 11.98
N ASN A 107 10.10 36.60 12.24
CA ASN A 107 10.45 36.08 13.57
C ASN A 107 11.91 35.62 13.68
N LYS A 108 12.76 36.06 12.76
CA LYS A 108 14.18 35.71 12.71
C LYS A 108 14.94 36.16 13.94
N GLY A 109 15.94 35.38 14.36
CA GLY A 109 16.83 35.70 15.48
C GLY A 109 16.22 35.46 16.86
N LYS A 110 14.97 34.98 16.95
CA LYS A 110 14.33 34.58 18.21
C LYS A 110 14.77 33.20 18.70
N LEU A 111 15.67 32.50 17.99
CA LEU A 111 16.10 31.13 18.32
C LEU A 111 14.91 30.14 18.40
N ILE A 112 13.90 30.37 17.57
CA ILE A 112 12.74 29.48 17.46
C ILE A 112 13.19 28.18 16.80
N THR A 113 12.72 27.06 17.33
CA THR A 113 12.84 25.75 16.68
C THR A 113 11.65 25.55 15.76
N TRP A 114 11.88 25.73 14.46
CA TRP A 114 10.89 25.50 13.41
C TRP A 114 10.85 24.02 13.06
N ILE A 115 9.75 23.35 13.41
CA ILE A 115 9.58 21.91 13.28
C ILE A 115 8.69 21.63 12.07
N ILE A 116 9.27 21.09 11.01
CA ILE A 116 8.53 20.67 9.82
C ILE A 116 7.77 19.37 10.17
N ALA A 117 6.46 19.46 10.21
CA ALA A 117 5.53 18.42 10.65
C ALA A 117 4.44 18.19 9.58
N LEU A 118 4.85 18.13 8.31
CA LEU A 118 3.93 17.84 7.20
C LEU A 118 3.41 16.39 7.30
N ASP A 119 2.47 16.04 6.42
CA ASP A 119 1.91 14.69 6.37
C ASP A 119 3.01 13.64 6.04
N ASP A 120 2.91 12.45 6.62
CA ASP A 120 3.88 11.35 6.44
C ASP A 120 3.57 10.58 5.15
N ASP A 121 3.79 11.24 4.01
CA ASP A 121 3.52 10.72 2.67
C ASP A 121 4.61 11.05 1.65
N PRO A 122 4.62 10.36 0.47
CA PRO A 122 5.66 10.55 -0.53
C PRO A 122 5.80 11.98 -1.07
N ALA A 123 4.69 12.73 -1.19
CA ALA A 123 4.71 14.09 -1.73
C ALA A 123 5.39 15.05 -0.74
N ALA A 124 5.02 14.96 0.55
CA ALA A 124 5.65 15.72 1.61
C ALA A 124 7.13 15.34 1.82
N HIS A 125 7.46 14.04 1.79
CA HIS A 125 8.84 13.56 1.91
C HIS A 125 9.78 14.14 0.85
N ALA A 126 9.29 14.40 -0.36
CA ALA A 126 10.09 14.99 -1.44
C ALA A 126 10.49 16.47 -1.21
N VAL A 127 9.75 17.20 -0.36
CA VAL A 127 9.95 18.64 -0.13
C VAL A 127 10.55 18.97 1.25
N ILE A 128 10.32 18.14 2.27
CA ILE A 128 10.85 18.34 3.63
C ILE A 128 12.36 18.65 3.65
N PRO A 129 13.24 17.89 2.95
CA PRO A 129 14.68 18.18 2.97
C PRO A 129 15.02 19.57 2.42
N LYS A 130 14.27 20.05 1.40
CA LYS A 130 14.46 21.39 0.82
C LYS A 130 14.09 22.48 1.80
N TYR A 131 12.99 22.30 2.53
CA TYR A 131 12.56 23.24 3.56
C TYR A 131 13.53 23.26 4.75
N LEU A 132 13.96 22.10 5.22
CA LEU A 132 14.95 21.99 6.28
C LEU A 132 16.27 22.70 5.92
N ALA A 133 16.76 22.49 4.69
CA ALA A 133 17.94 23.20 4.18
C ALA A 133 17.68 24.71 4.08
N GLY A 134 16.48 25.12 3.65
CA GLY A 134 16.08 26.52 3.57
C GLY A 134 16.04 27.24 4.91
N ILE A 135 15.57 26.58 5.98
CA ILE A 135 15.61 27.10 7.35
C ILE A 135 17.06 27.29 7.81
N ARG A 136 17.87 26.24 7.67
CA ARG A 136 19.29 26.26 8.09
C ARG A 136 20.12 27.30 7.34
N LYS A 137 19.87 27.50 6.03
CA LYS A 137 20.53 28.54 5.23
C LYS A 137 20.26 29.96 5.75
N ARG A 138 19.16 30.17 6.47
CA ARG A 138 18.80 31.46 7.09
C ARG A 138 19.41 31.65 8.48
N GLY A 139 20.15 30.66 9.00
CA GLY A 139 20.71 30.68 10.35
C GLY A 139 19.71 30.30 11.45
N GLU A 140 18.54 29.79 11.09
CA GLU A 140 17.49 29.40 12.02
C GLU A 140 17.56 27.91 12.39
N ILE A 141 16.92 27.54 13.50
CA ILE A 141 16.89 26.16 14.00
C ILE A 141 15.76 25.40 13.29
N GLY A 142 16.11 24.41 12.48
CA GLY A 142 15.16 23.58 11.73
C GLY A 142 15.18 22.12 12.17
N TRP A 143 14.02 21.59 12.55
CA TRP A 143 13.77 20.20 12.92
C TRP A 143 12.69 19.59 12.01
N VAL A 144 12.56 18.26 12.05
CA VAL A 144 11.51 17.52 11.35
C VAL A 144 10.82 16.61 12.36
N ALA A 145 9.50 16.51 12.28
CA ALA A 145 8.71 15.57 13.04
C ALA A 145 7.79 14.80 12.09
N LEU A 146 7.76 13.47 12.22
CA LEU A 146 6.90 12.60 11.41
C LEU A 146 5.91 11.86 12.31
N ALA A 147 4.63 11.89 11.97
CA ALA A 147 3.57 11.24 12.76
C ALA A 147 3.72 9.70 12.79
N GLY A 148 4.37 9.12 11.77
CA GLY A 148 4.52 7.67 11.63
C GLY A 148 3.22 6.98 11.26
N GLN A 149 3.23 5.66 11.34
CA GLN A 149 2.07 4.81 11.09
C GLN A 149 1.51 4.27 12.40
N ARG A 150 0.24 3.87 12.39
CA ARG A 150 -0.35 3.09 13.49
C ARG A 150 0.28 1.70 13.56
N ALA A 151 0.11 1.04 14.71
CA ALA A 151 0.59 -0.33 14.90
C ALA A 151 -0.06 -1.34 13.93
N ASP A 152 -1.25 -1.04 13.41
CA ASP A 152 -1.95 -1.84 12.40
C ASP A 152 -1.52 -1.52 10.95
N GLY A 153 -0.46 -0.71 10.78
CA GLY A 153 0.10 -0.33 9.48
C GLY A 153 -0.68 0.77 8.75
N LYS A 154 -1.79 1.26 9.30
CA LYS A 154 -2.55 2.36 8.67
C LYS A 154 -1.82 3.69 8.84
N LYS A 155 -1.97 4.54 7.82
CA LYS A 155 -1.57 5.94 7.89
C LYS A 155 -2.27 6.62 9.07
N ARG A 156 -1.55 7.54 9.70
CA ARG A 156 -2.03 8.34 10.82
C ARG A 156 -1.60 9.78 10.59
N ASP A 157 -2.54 10.70 10.65
CA ASP A 157 -2.22 12.13 10.61
C ASP A 157 -2.23 12.74 12.03
N TRP A 158 -1.84 14.00 12.17
CA TRP A 158 -1.77 14.69 13.46
C TRP A 158 -3.13 14.85 14.15
N ASP A 159 -4.21 14.92 13.38
CA ASP A 159 -5.56 15.04 13.91
C ASP A 159 -6.06 13.67 14.44
N ASP A 160 -5.74 12.58 13.75
CA ASP A 160 -5.95 11.22 14.26
C ASP A 160 -5.20 11.00 15.60
N VAL A 161 -3.95 11.46 15.71
CA VAL A 161 -3.17 11.34 16.96
C VAL A 161 -3.84 12.08 18.11
N TYR A 162 -4.37 13.28 17.86
CA TYR A 162 -5.09 14.06 18.84
C TYR A 162 -6.41 13.40 19.25
N ARG A 163 -7.20 12.94 18.28
CA ARG A 163 -8.49 12.26 18.53
C ARG A 163 -8.32 10.96 19.32
N ASP A 164 -7.18 10.29 19.17
CA ASP A 164 -6.81 9.11 19.95
C ASP A 164 -6.28 9.46 21.37
N GLY A 165 -6.15 10.75 21.71
CA GLY A 165 -5.64 11.22 23.01
C GLY A 165 -4.14 11.02 23.22
N GLN A 166 -3.36 10.90 22.13
CA GLN A 166 -1.93 10.58 22.17
C GLN A 166 -1.03 11.75 21.75
N LEU A 167 -1.60 12.92 21.42
CA LEU A 167 -0.82 14.07 20.97
C LEU A 167 -0.25 14.82 22.19
N ASP A 168 0.84 14.29 22.73
CA ASP A 168 1.56 14.82 23.89
C ASP A 168 3.07 14.98 23.63
N ASP A 169 3.81 15.43 24.65
CA ASP A 169 5.24 15.69 24.54
C ASP A 169 6.04 14.42 24.21
N ALA A 170 5.62 13.27 24.74
CA ALA A 170 6.28 12.00 24.49
C ALA A 170 6.10 11.58 23.02
N PHE A 171 4.89 11.74 22.47
CA PHE A 171 4.64 11.51 21.06
C PHE A 171 5.43 12.47 20.18
N LEU A 172 5.49 13.75 20.51
CA LEU A 172 6.22 14.74 19.71
C LEU A 172 7.74 14.53 19.76
N GLN A 173 8.28 14.06 20.88
CA GLN A 173 9.67 13.62 20.96
C GLN A 173 9.93 12.42 20.04
N GLU A 174 9.05 11.42 20.04
CA GLU A 174 9.15 10.28 19.13
C GLU A 174 8.99 10.69 17.67
N ALA A 175 8.08 11.62 17.37
CA ALA A 175 7.89 12.16 16.04
C ALA A 175 9.15 12.91 15.56
N CYS A 176 9.76 13.72 16.43
CA CYS A 176 11.04 14.39 16.15
C CYS A 176 12.18 13.37 15.94
N TYR A 177 12.19 12.28 16.72
CA TYR A 177 13.14 11.20 16.54
C TYR A 177 13.02 10.54 15.16
N ARG A 178 11.79 10.23 14.72
CA ARG A 178 11.51 9.74 13.35
C ARG A 178 11.98 10.74 12.29
N GLY A 179 11.74 12.03 12.48
CA GLY A 179 12.22 13.08 11.59
C GLY A 179 13.75 13.18 11.52
N ARG A 180 14.46 13.00 12.65
CA ARG A 180 15.93 12.92 12.68
C ARG A 180 16.46 11.71 11.91
N LEU A 181 15.81 10.55 12.02
CA LEU A 181 16.16 9.36 11.25
C LEU A 181 15.92 9.56 9.74
N PHE A 182 14.80 10.20 9.38
CA PHE A 182 14.46 10.53 7.99
C PHE A 182 15.48 11.49 7.36
N CYS A 183 15.90 12.52 8.09
CA CYS A 183 16.87 13.51 7.62
C CYS A 183 18.34 13.13 7.88
N ALA A 184 18.64 11.90 8.28
CA ALA A 184 20.02 11.47 8.45
C ALA A 184 20.78 11.60 7.11
N THR A 185 21.99 12.14 7.15
CA THR A 185 22.79 12.44 5.94
C THR A 185 23.79 11.35 5.58
N SER A 186 23.94 10.34 6.43
CA SER A 186 24.83 9.20 6.20
C SER A 186 24.35 7.97 6.96
N PRO A 187 24.77 6.75 6.54
CA PRO A 187 24.53 5.53 7.30
C PRO A 187 25.05 5.64 8.74
N MET A 188 26.22 6.28 8.94
CA MET A 188 26.81 6.49 10.27
C MET A 188 25.93 7.39 11.15
N LYS A 189 25.42 8.51 10.61
CA LYS A 189 24.53 9.40 11.38
C LYS A 189 23.24 8.68 11.77
N LYS A 190 22.67 7.90 10.86
CA LYS A 190 21.46 7.11 11.15
C LYS A 190 21.74 6.00 12.17
N ALA A 191 22.90 5.34 12.07
CA ALA A 191 23.34 4.34 13.03
C ALA A 191 23.46 4.91 14.45
N TYR A 192 24.07 6.09 14.59
CA TYR A 192 24.16 6.82 15.85
C TYR A 192 22.78 7.09 16.45
N LEU A 193 21.85 7.63 15.65
CA LEU A 193 20.48 7.90 16.10
C LEU A 193 19.72 6.62 16.51
N LEU A 194 19.95 5.49 15.83
CA LEU A 194 19.38 4.20 16.24
C LEU A 194 19.99 3.72 17.56
N TYR A 195 21.31 3.88 17.71
CA TYR A 195 22.04 3.45 18.90
C TYR A 195 21.63 4.22 20.16
N ILE A 196 21.53 5.56 20.11
CA ILE A 196 21.12 6.36 21.28
C ILE A 196 19.72 5.97 21.79
N LYS A 197 18.83 5.55 20.88
CA LYS A 197 17.48 5.10 21.25
C LYS A 197 17.47 3.70 21.83
N ARG A 198 18.30 2.80 21.29
CA ARG A 198 18.40 1.41 21.72
C ARG A 198 19.83 0.89 21.53
N PRO A 199 20.69 1.01 22.55
CA PRO A 199 22.08 0.59 22.47
C PRO A 199 22.19 -0.90 22.16
N ARG A 200 22.92 -1.22 21.08
CA ARG A 200 23.17 -2.60 20.63
C ARG A 200 24.57 -2.68 19.99
N PRO A 201 25.35 -3.74 20.28
CA PRO A 201 26.69 -3.90 19.68
C PRO A 201 26.64 -4.20 18.17
N PHE A 202 25.51 -4.72 17.68
CA PHE A 202 25.33 -5.03 16.27
C PHE A 202 23.86 -4.85 15.88
N PHE A 203 23.61 -4.11 14.80
CA PHE A 203 22.28 -3.86 14.29
C PHE A 203 22.32 -3.50 12.79
N LEU A 204 21.15 -3.54 12.14
CA LEU A 204 21.02 -3.17 10.74
C LEU A 204 20.56 -1.71 10.61
N VAL A 205 21.02 -1.06 9.55
CA VAL A 205 20.70 0.33 9.23
C VAL A 205 20.27 0.37 7.77
N GLU A 206 19.03 0.77 7.55
CA GLU A 206 18.54 1.09 6.22
C GLU A 206 18.89 2.53 5.88
N PHE A 207 19.57 2.77 4.77
CA PHE A 207 19.92 4.12 4.32
C PHE A 207 19.93 4.17 2.79
N ASP A 208 19.22 5.13 2.21
CA ASP A 208 19.15 5.35 0.75
C ASP A 208 18.81 4.07 -0.05
N ASN A 209 17.82 3.30 0.43
CA ASN A 209 17.43 2.00 -0.13
C ASN A 209 18.57 0.97 -0.24
N CYS A 210 19.58 1.08 0.64
CA CYS A 210 20.59 0.05 0.88
C CYS A 210 20.53 -0.42 2.33
N LEU A 211 20.98 -1.65 2.57
CA LEU A 211 21.08 -2.23 3.90
C LEU A 211 22.54 -2.25 4.35
N TYR A 212 22.79 -1.72 5.54
CA TYR A 212 24.10 -1.69 6.19
C TYR A 212 24.05 -2.44 7.51
N SER A 213 25.17 -3.03 7.92
CA SER A 213 25.38 -3.47 9.30
C SER A 213 26.23 -2.46 10.05
N ALA A 214 25.82 -2.13 11.28
CA ALA A 214 26.61 -1.37 12.23
C ALA A 214 27.17 -2.32 13.29
N ARG A 215 28.48 -2.25 13.54
CA ARG A 215 29.17 -2.96 14.62
C ARG A 215 29.87 -1.96 15.52
N VAL A 216 29.48 -1.93 16.79
CA VAL A 216 30.00 -1.00 17.80
C VAL A 216 30.95 -1.75 18.73
N ASN A 217 32.16 -1.24 18.92
CA ASN A 217 33.06 -1.70 19.96
C ASN A 217 32.65 -1.04 21.29
N LEU A 218 31.75 -1.71 22.03
CA LEU A 218 31.18 -1.17 23.27
C LEU A 218 32.25 -0.83 24.31
N THR A 219 33.27 -1.68 24.44
CA THR A 219 34.33 -1.53 25.44
C THR A 219 35.16 -0.27 25.19
N GLU A 220 35.60 -0.05 23.95
CA GLU A 220 36.40 1.13 23.61
C GLU A 220 35.55 2.41 23.58
N LEU A 221 34.28 2.31 23.16
CA LEU A 221 33.35 3.43 23.24
C LEU A 221 33.14 3.89 24.68
N GLN A 222 32.88 2.97 25.61
CA GLN A 222 32.67 3.31 27.02
C GLN A 222 33.91 3.89 27.68
N LYS A 223 35.11 3.47 27.28
CA LYS A 223 36.37 4.06 27.75
C LYS A 223 36.52 5.50 27.28
N ASP A 224 36.24 5.79 26.00
CA ASP A 224 36.37 7.13 25.44
C ASP A 224 35.29 8.10 25.93
N LEU A 225 34.12 7.59 26.32
CA LEU A 225 33.06 8.40 26.94
C LEU A 225 33.33 8.75 28.40
N ASP A 226 34.30 8.10 29.07
CA ASP A 226 34.65 8.32 30.48
C ASP A 226 33.44 8.34 31.45
N GLY A 227 32.43 7.50 31.16
CA GLY A 227 31.20 7.42 31.95
C GLY A 227 30.05 8.34 31.52
N ASP A 228 30.25 9.20 30.53
CA ASP A 228 29.18 10.01 29.94
C ASP A 228 28.23 9.20 29.05
N ASP A 229 27.04 9.76 28.82
CA ASP A 229 26.09 9.21 27.85
C ASP A 229 26.54 9.47 26.40
N VAL A 230 26.19 8.55 25.50
CA VAL A 230 26.53 8.64 24.08
C VAL A 230 25.76 9.76 23.35
N ASP A 231 24.65 10.25 23.90
CA ASP A 231 23.94 11.41 23.33
C ASP A 231 24.82 12.67 23.42
N GLY A 232 24.94 13.40 22.31
CA GLY A 232 25.93 14.47 22.11
C GLY A 232 27.31 14.00 21.59
N HIS A 233 27.71 12.75 21.82
CA HIS A 233 29.05 12.21 21.51
C HIS A 233 29.11 11.41 20.19
N GLN A 234 28.62 12.02 19.10
CA GLN A 234 28.64 11.38 17.78
C GLN A 234 30.08 11.07 17.28
N PRO A 235 31.09 11.94 17.42
CA PRO A 235 32.46 11.66 16.98
C PRO A 235 33.06 10.40 17.63
N GLU A 236 32.87 10.24 18.94
CA GLU A 236 33.33 9.11 19.74
C GLU A 236 32.61 7.83 19.31
N PHE A 237 31.28 7.89 19.14
CA PHE A 237 30.51 6.78 18.58
C PHE A 237 31.04 6.37 17.20
N ALA A 238 31.30 7.33 16.31
CA ALA A 238 31.77 7.07 14.96
C ALA A 238 33.18 6.45 14.95
N LYS A 239 34.06 6.88 15.86
CA LYS A 239 35.42 6.31 16.05
C LYS A 239 35.38 4.82 16.37
N HIS A 240 34.38 4.39 17.15
CA HIS A 240 34.25 3.00 17.63
C HIS A 240 33.20 2.17 16.91
N THR A 241 32.66 2.68 15.79
CA THR A 241 31.63 1.99 15.02
C THR A 241 32.11 1.72 13.60
N THR A 242 32.00 0.47 13.15
CA THR A 242 32.18 0.09 11.75
C THR A 242 30.82 -0.03 11.08
N ILE A 243 30.63 0.68 9.97
CA ILE A 243 29.49 0.51 9.07
C ILE A 243 29.95 -0.23 7.81
N SER A 244 29.25 -1.29 7.43
CA SER A 244 29.51 -2.04 6.21
C SER A 244 28.22 -2.24 5.44
N GLN A 245 28.22 -1.98 4.13
CA GLN A 245 27.08 -2.30 3.29
C GLN A 245 26.96 -3.83 3.20
N VAL A 246 25.75 -4.34 3.42
CA VAL A 246 25.47 -5.79 3.40
C VAL A 246 24.45 -6.15 2.33
N ALA A 247 23.71 -5.18 1.79
CA ALA A 247 22.93 -5.32 0.57
C ALA A 247 22.84 -3.98 -0.17
N ASN A 248 22.85 -3.99 -1.50
CA ASN A 248 22.65 -2.81 -2.34
C ASN A 248 21.16 -2.50 -2.65
N CYS A 249 20.26 -3.20 -1.96
CA CYS A 249 18.81 -3.02 -2.01
C CYS A 249 18.22 -3.33 -0.63
N VAL A 250 16.97 -2.94 -0.42
CA VAL A 250 16.17 -3.31 0.75
C VAL A 250 15.15 -4.38 0.35
N PRO A 251 15.30 -5.62 0.81
CA PRO A 251 14.29 -6.67 0.65
C PRO A 251 13.09 -6.45 1.61
N ARG A 252 11.95 -6.06 1.06
CA ARG A 252 10.66 -5.95 1.76
C ARG A 252 9.84 -7.23 1.53
N PHE A 253 9.67 -8.04 2.57
CA PHE A 253 8.81 -9.21 2.49
C PHE A 253 7.33 -8.80 2.43
N GLU A 254 6.56 -9.35 1.49
CA GLU A 254 5.13 -9.07 1.34
C GLU A 254 4.26 -10.20 1.91
N TYR A 255 4.38 -11.41 1.35
CA TYR A 255 3.55 -12.56 1.73
C TYR A 255 4.19 -13.89 1.29
N ILE A 256 3.69 -15.01 1.84
CA ILE A 256 4.00 -16.37 1.36
C ILE A 256 2.90 -16.78 0.39
N GLU A 257 3.26 -17.22 -0.80
CA GLU A 257 2.35 -17.93 -1.69
C GLU A 257 2.47 -19.43 -1.44
N ARG A 258 1.34 -20.13 -1.34
CA ARG A 258 1.30 -21.59 -1.20
C ARG A 258 0.34 -22.19 -2.22
N ASP A 259 0.86 -23.10 -3.05
CA ASP A 259 0.03 -23.85 -3.99
C ASP A 259 -0.98 -24.73 -3.24
N ALA A 260 -2.24 -24.67 -3.65
CA ALA A 260 -3.35 -25.35 -3.00
C ALA A 260 -3.31 -26.89 -3.12
N ILE A 261 -2.60 -27.42 -4.13
CA ILE A 261 -2.55 -28.85 -4.42
C ILE A 261 -1.20 -29.44 -3.99
N THR A 262 -0.09 -28.85 -4.46
CA THR A 262 1.26 -29.39 -4.19
C THR A 262 1.81 -28.96 -2.84
N GLY A 263 1.30 -27.86 -2.28
CA GLY A 263 1.82 -27.24 -1.07
C GLY A 263 3.16 -26.52 -1.24
N GLU A 264 3.68 -26.42 -2.47
CA GLU A 264 4.91 -25.66 -2.77
C GLU A 264 4.74 -24.20 -2.33
N GLN A 265 5.78 -23.64 -1.69
CA GLN A 265 5.78 -22.27 -1.19
C GLN A 265 6.73 -21.38 -1.96
N ARG A 266 6.36 -20.10 -2.09
CA ARG A 266 7.23 -19.02 -2.57
C ARG A 266 7.07 -17.81 -1.67
N TYR A 267 8.17 -17.12 -1.42
CA TYR A 267 8.21 -15.93 -0.58
C TYR A 267 8.26 -14.70 -1.51
N PHE A 268 7.23 -13.86 -1.49
CA PHE A 268 7.16 -12.68 -2.34
C PHE A 268 7.83 -11.51 -1.66
N PHE A 269 8.75 -10.87 -2.41
CA PHE A 269 9.48 -9.70 -1.95
C PHE A 269 9.32 -8.56 -2.95
N GLN A 270 9.20 -7.35 -2.41
CA GLN A 270 9.55 -6.13 -3.12
C GLN A 270 11.01 -5.78 -2.79
N PHE A 271 11.81 -5.52 -3.82
CA PHE A 271 13.19 -5.07 -3.67
C PHE A 271 13.27 -3.59 -4.02
N ASP A 272 13.59 -2.76 -3.02
CA ASP A 272 13.79 -1.33 -3.21
C ASP A 272 15.27 -1.03 -3.43
N PHE A 273 15.61 -0.43 -4.56
CA PHE A 273 16.95 0.00 -4.92
C PHE A 273 17.08 1.53 -4.78
N PRO A 274 18.31 2.06 -4.68
CA PRO A 274 18.54 3.51 -4.74
C PRO A 274 18.00 4.13 -6.03
N ASN A 275 18.21 3.44 -7.16
CA ASN A 275 17.56 3.79 -8.42
C ASN A 275 16.17 3.13 -8.47
N SER A 276 15.12 3.92 -8.23
CA SER A 276 13.73 3.43 -8.19
C SER A 276 13.27 2.73 -9.48
N ARG A 277 13.92 2.97 -10.63
CA ARG A 277 13.63 2.26 -11.88
C ARG A 277 14.02 0.78 -11.85
N LEU A 278 14.87 0.38 -10.91
CA LEU A 278 15.30 -1.01 -10.71
C LEU A 278 14.44 -1.73 -9.67
N ASN A 279 13.54 -1.03 -8.99
CA ASN A 279 12.63 -1.66 -8.03
C ASN A 279 11.81 -2.72 -8.73
N CYS A 280 11.70 -3.89 -8.11
CA CYS A 280 11.02 -5.04 -8.67
C CYS A 280 10.34 -5.86 -7.60
N LYS A 281 9.34 -6.65 -8.00
CA LYS A 281 8.69 -7.64 -7.16
C LYS A 281 9.02 -9.02 -7.68
N GLU A 282 9.64 -9.85 -6.84
CA GLU A 282 10.13 -11.16 -7.26
C GLU A 282 9.82 -12.23 -6.19
N PRO A 283 9.34 -13.41 -6.59
CA PRO A 283 9.20 -14.54 -5.70
C PRO A 283 10.53 -15.27 -5.52
N LEU A 284 10.87 -15.59 -4.27
CA LEU A 284 12.01 -16.41 -3.91
C LEU A 284 11.56 -17.80 -3.43
N PRO A 285 12.25 -18.89 -3.84
CA PRO A 285 11.98 -20.22 -3.29
C PRO A 285 12.45 -20.32 -1.82
N PRO A 286 11.97 -21.30 -1.04
CA PRO A 286 12.40 -21.48 0.35
C PRO A 286 13.93 -21.63 0.49
N SER A 287 14.58 -22.32 -0.44
CA SER A 287 16.03 -22.51 -0.47
C SER A 287 16.82 -21.21 -0.59
N ALA A 288 16.25 -20.16 -1.19
CA ALA A 288 16.91 -18.87 -1.35
C ALA A 288 17.02 -18.10 -0.02
N ILE A 289 16.11 -18.31 0.93
CA ILE A 289 16.13 -17.59 2.21
C ILE A 289 16.68 -18.44 3.37
N THR A 290 17.16 -19.65 3.08
CA THR A 290 17.70 -20.55 4.12
C THR A 290 19.07 -20.08 4.59
N GLU A 291 19.98 -19.79 3.65
CA GLU A 291 21.38 -19.45 3.91
C GLU A 291 21.85 -18.25 3.07
N PRO A 292 22.89 -17.50 3.50
CA PRO A 292 23.37 -16.31 2.79
C PRO A 292 23.72 -16.57 1.32
N ARG A 293 24.40 -17.67 1.01
CA ARG A 293 24.82 -18.00 -0.35
C ARG A 293 23.62 -18.20 -1.29
N GLY A 294 22.58 -18.87 -0.80
CA GLY A 294 21.31 -19.03 -1.52
C GLY A 294 20.65 -17.69 -1.79
N PHE A 295 20.66 -16.80 -0.80
CA PHE A 295 20.05 -15.47 -0.93
C PHE A 295 20.82 -14.60 -1.92
N THR A 296 22.16 -14.56 -1.83
CA THR A 296 23.02 -13.84 -2.79
C THR A 296 22.78 -14.33 -4.22
N LYS A 297 22.74 -15.65 -4.43
CA LYS A 297 22.47 -16.23 -5.75
C LYS A 297 21.09 -15.81 -6.27
N ALA A 298 20.06 -15.90 -5.43
CA ALA A 298 18.70 -15.58 -5.83
C ALA A 298 18.51 -14.09 -6.14
N LEU A 299 19.12 -13.19 -5.37
CA LEU A 299 19.10 -11.76 -5.67
C LEU A 299 19.73 -11.47 -7.03
N LEU A 300 20.90 -12.07 -7.32
CA LEU A 300 21.57 -11.88 -8.59
C LEU A 300 20.77 -12.44 -9.78
N GLU A 301 20.08 -13.57 -9.60
CA GLU A 301 19.30 -14.22 -10.67
C GLU A 301 17.93 -13.57 -10.92
N ARG A 302 17.29 -13.05 -9.87
CA ARG A 302 15.89 -12.58 -9.94
C ARG A 302 15.77 -11.08 -10.07
N THR A 303 16.74 -10.31 -9.56
CA THR A 303 16.64 -8.85 -9.51
C THR A 303 17.60 -8.18 -10.50
N PRO A 304 17.36 -6.92 -10.88
CA PRO A 304 18.27 -6.13 -11.72
C PRO A 304 19.61 -5.75 -11.04
N GLY A 305 20.45 -6.74 -10.73
CA GLY A 305 21.79 -6.53 -10.14
C GLY A 305 21.81 -6.43 -8.61
N GLY A 306 20.85 -7.04 -7.93
CA GLY A 306 20.84 -7.16 -6.47
C GLY A 306 22.03 -7.98 -5.96
N MET A 307 22.66 -7.48 -4.91
CA MET A 307 23.81 -8.07 -4.24
C MET A 307 23.56 -8.15 -2.74
N PHE A 308 23.96 -9.27 -2.15
CA PHE A 308 23.93 -9.49 -0.71
C PHE A 308 25.30 -10.00 -0.24
N GLU A 309 25.91 -9.23 0.66
CA GLU A 309 27.19 -9.50 1.30
C GLU A 309 27.04 -9.69 2.82
N GLY A 310 25.79 -9.75 3.31
CA GLY A 310 25.50 -10.09 4.69
C GLY A 310 25.86 -11.54 5.01
N GLY A 311 26.48 -11.77 6.18
CA GLY A 311 26.67 -13.12 6.71
C GLY A 311 25.39 -13.70 7.34
N GLU A 312 25.51 -14.89 7.92
CA GLU A 312 24.40 -15.61 8.56
C GLU A 312 23.64 -14.76 9.59
N ARG A 313 24.36 -13.97 10.39
CA ARG A 313 23.77 -13.08 11.39
C ARG A 313 22.83 -12.04 10.78
N VAL A 314 23.19 -11.46 9.64
CA VAL A 314 22.37 -10.45 8.94
C VAL A 314 21.11 -11.11 8.40
N LEU A 315 21.26 -12.24 7.70
CA LEU A 315 20.12 -12.97 7.14
C LEU A 315 19.18 -13.46 8.25
N ALA A 316 19.70 -13.94 9.38
CA ALA A 316 18.89 -14.37 10.51
C ALA A 316 18.05 -13.21 11.10
N MET A 317 18.62 -12.00 11.20
CA MET A 317 17.89 -10.81 11.62
C MET A 317 16.75 -10.46 10.65
N LEU A 318 17.04 -10.49 9.35
CA LEU A 318 16.03 -10.24 8.31
C LEU A 318 14.90 -11.27 8.36
N LYS A 319 15.24 -12.57 8.44
CA LYS A 319 14.24 -13.65 8.56
C LYS A 319 13.36 -13.51 9.80
N SER A 320 13.94 -13.11 10.94
CA SER A 320 13.18 -12.89 12.17
C SER A 320 12.16 -11.76 12.02
N GLU A 321 12.40 -10.80 11.13
CA GLU A 321 11.45 -9.75 10.78
C GLU A 321 10.41 -10.26 9.77
N TRP A 322 10.86 -10.80 8.64
CA TRP A 322 9.99 -11.30 7.56
C TRP A 322 9.00 -12.37 8.03
N LEU A 323 9.46 -13.29 8.87
CA LEU A 323 8.70 -14.48 9.27
C LEU A 323 8.02 -14.31 10.64
N ARG A 324 7.95 -13.09 11.19
CA ARG A 324 7.33 -12.86 12.50
C ARG A 324 5.84 -13.21 12.49
N ASN A 325 5.10 -12.71 11.51
CA ASN A 325 3.66 -12.94 11.31
C ASN A 325 3.32 -12.83 9.80
N PRO A 326 3.79 -13.77 8.96
CA PRO A 326 3.64 -13.65 7.52
C PRO A 326 2.20 -13.96 7.08
N SER A 327 1.63 -13.11 6.23
CA SER A 327 0.39 -13.43 5.50
C SER A 327 0.67 -14.56 4.50
N THR A 328 -0.26 -15.51 4.39
CA THR A 328 -0.17 -16.61 3.41
C THR A 328 -1.31 -16.51 2.41
N VAL A 329 -0.96 -16.49 1.13
CA VAL A 329 -1.88 -16.46 -0.01
C VAL A 329 -1.92 -17.85 -0.63
N ARG A 330 -3.11 -18.43 -0.70
CA ARG A 330 -3.34 -19.72 -1.35
C ARG A 330 -3.51 -19.52 -2.86
N THR A 331 -2.78 -20.30 -3.65
CA THR A 331 -2.83 -20.24 -5.13
C THR A 331 -3.48 -21.49 -5.69
N LEU A 332 -4.49 -21.29 -6.55
CA LEU A 332 -5.18 -22.34 -7.29
C LEU A 332 -4.53 -22.53 -8.66
N PRO A 333 -4.30 -23.77 -9.14
CA PRO A 333 -3.84 -24.04 -10.50
C PRO A 333 -4.97 -24.02 -11.54
N PHE A 334 -6.17 -23.61 -11.14
CA PHE A 334 -7.38 -23.51 -11.95
C PHE A 334 -8.14 -22.20 -11.65
N ILE A 335 -9.10 -21.83 -12.50
CA ILE A 335 -10.07 -20.76 -12.23
C ILE A 335 -11.42 -21.33 -11.79
N GLY A 336 -12.22 -20.52 -11.11
CA GLY A 336 -13.58 -20.87 -10.68
C GLY A 336 -13.66 -21.25 -9.21
N TYR A 337 -14.53 -22.21 -8.87
CA TYR A 337 -14.90 -22.46 -7.47
C TYR A 337 -13.82 -23.19 -6.67
N ASP A 338 -13.52 -22.66 -5.50
CA ASP A 338 -12.68 -23.29 -4.49
C ASP A 338 -13.51 -23.70 -3.28
N GLU A 339 -13.55 -25.00 -3.00
CA GLU A 339 -14.34 -25.58 -1.91
C GLU A 339 -13.89 -25.10 -0.53
N ALA A 340 -12.58 -24.95 -0.32
CA ALA A 340 -12.03 -24.60 0.99
C ALA A 340 -12.46 -23.20 1.46
N THR A 341 -12.52 -22.24 0.54
CA THR A 341 -12.94 -20.86 0.84
C THR A 341 -14.42 -20.61 0.52
N GLY A 342 -15.05 -21.47 -0.27
CA GLY A 342 -16.39 -21.25 -0.81
C GLY A 342 -16.46 -20.06 -1.78
N ALA A 343 -15.34 -19.68 -2.37
CA ALA A 343 -15.24 -18.54 -3.28
C ALA A 343 -14.99 -18.97 -4.73
N TYR A 344 -15.40 -18.12 -5.66
CA TYR A 344 -15.00 -18.21 -7.07
C TYR A 344 -13.81 -17.31 -7.29
N CYS A 345 -12.71 -17.85 -7.81
CA CYS A 345 -11.48 -17.11 -8.06
C CYS A 345 -11.20 -17.02 -9.57
N TYR A 346 -11.08 -15.79 -10.06
CA TYR A 346 -10.64 -15.48 -11.41
C TYR A 346 -9.38 -14.59 -11.35
N PRO A 347 -8.69 -14.32 -12.49
CA PRO A 347 -7.41 -13.63 -12.46
C PRO A 347 -7.41 -12.22 -11.86
N SER A 348 -8.51 -11.47 -12.00
CA SER A 348 -8.61 -10.07 -11.54
C SER A 348 -9.80 -9.80 -10.60
N PHE A 349 -10.65 -10.79 -10.38
CA PHE A 349 -11.87 -10.66 -9.57
C PHE A 349 -12.34 -12.03 -9.07
N GLY A 350 -13.33 -12.03 -8.21
CA GLY A 350 -13.95 -13.24 -7.69
C GLY A 350 -15.28 -12.95 -7.02
N PHE A 351 -15.93 -14.01 -6.54
CA PHE A 351 -17.18 -13.90 -5.79
C PHE A 351 -17.10 -14.72 -4.51
N HIS A 352 -17.56 -14.13 -3.41
CA HIS A 352 -17.71 -14.83 -2.14
C HIS A 352 -19.03 -14.41 -1.49
N LYS A 353 -19.87 -15.40 -1.12
CA LYS A 353 -21.18 -15.19 -0.49
C LYS A 353 -22.07 -14.16 -1.23
N GLY A 354 -22.08 -14.25 -2.57
CA GLY A 354 -22.90 -13.39 -3.43
C GLY A 354 -22.38 -11.96 -3.61
N LYS A 355 -21.18 -11.65 -3.11
CA LYS A 355 -20.53 -10.36 -3.32
C LYS A 355 -19.33 -10.52 -4.24
N GLU A 356 -19.19 -9.57 -5.16
CA GLU A 356 -17.99 -9.42 -5.98
C GLU A 356 -16.83 -8.90 -5.12
N ILE A 357 -15.64 -9.44 -5.36
CA ILE A 357 -14.40 -9.04 -4.71
C ILE A 357 -13.36 -8.83 -5.81
N MET A 358 -12.70 -7.66 -5.80
CA MET A 358 -11.60 -7.35 -6.71
C MET A 358 -10.26 -7.79 -6.09
N THR A 359 -9.27 -8.11 -6.93
CA THR A 359 -7.92 -8.33 -6.43
C THR A 359 -7.32 -7.04 -5.86
N ASN A 360 -6.57 -7.15 -4.76
CA ASN A 360 -5.84 -6.04 -4.16
C ASN A 360 -4.59 -5.64 -5.00
N ASP A 361 -3.81 -4.69 -4.49
CA ASP A 361 -2.57 -4.20 -5.13
C ASP A 361 -1.48 -5.29 -5.30
N HIS A 362 -1.61 -6.41 -4.61
CA HIS A 362 -0.74 -7.59 -4.74
C HIS A 362 -1.30 -8.64 -5.72
N GLY A 363 -2.48 -8.41 -6.30
CA GLY A 363 -3.07 -9.29 -7.32
C GLY A 363 -3.78 -10.53 -6.76
N PHE A 364 -4.28 -10.50 -5.52
CA PHE A 364 -5.07 -11.58 -4.94
C PHE A 364 -6.35 -11.08 -4.26
N LEU A 365 -7.33 -11.98 -4.08
CA LEU A 365 -8.58 -11.72 -3.36
C LEU A 365 -8.34 -11.81 -1.86
N ASP A 366 -8.79 -10.83 -1.10
CA ASP A 366 -8.82 -10.89 0.37
C ASP A 366 -10.21 -11.39 0.83
N ILE A 367 -10.26 -12.62 1.33
CA ILE A 367 -11.47 -13.28 1.81
C ILE A 367 -11.38 -13.38 3.32
N GLY A 368 -11.78 -12.31 4.02
CA GLY A 368 -11.83 -12.30 5.48
C GLY A 368 -10.45 -12.43 6.15
N GLY A 369 -9.39 -11.94 5.50
CA GLY A 369 -8.00 -12.06 5.94
C GLY A 369 -7.22 -13.17 5.24
N ASP A 370 -7.90 -14.12 4.59
CA ASP A 370 -7.26 -15.18 3.82
C ASP A 370 -7.06 -14.75 2.36
N GLY A 371 -5.82 -14.80 1.89
CA GLY A 371 -5.49 -14.48 0.50
C GLY A 371 -5.79 -15.65 -0.44
N LEU A 372 -6.51 -15.40 -1.53
CA LEU A 372 -6.79 -16.38 -2.58
C LEU A 372 -6.46 -15.82 -3.97
N LYS A 373 -5.71 -16.58 -4.77
CA LYS A 373 -5.51 -16.26 -6.19
C LYS A 373 -5.44 -17.50 -7.06
N THR A 374 -5.38 -17.29 -8.36
CA THR A 374 -5.17 -18.34 -9.35
C THR A 374 -3.90 -18.10 -10.15
N SER A 375 -3.13 -19.16 -10.42
CA SER A 375 -2.00 -19.14 -11.35
C SER A 375 -2.41 -19.52 -12.78
N ALA A 376 -3.66 -19.96 -12.98
CA ALA A 376 -4.17 -20.33 -14.29
C ALA A 376 -4.38 -19.09 -15.18
N ARG A 377 -3.54 -18.97 -16.21
CA ARG A 377 -3.63 -17.89 -17.20
C ARG A 377 -4.22 -18.32 -18.54
N SER A 378 -4.28 -19.62 -18.80
CA SER A 378 -4.75 -20.20 -20.07
C SER A 378 -6.27 -20.09 -20.27
N TYR A 379 -7.01 -19.66 -19.24
CA TYR A 379 -8.45 -19.49 -19.27
C TYR A 379 -8.82 -18.03 -18.95
N PRO A 380 -8.75 -17.10 -19.92
CA PRO A 380 -9.15 -15.73 -19.67
C PRO A 380 -10.66 -15.67 -19.41
N VAL A 381 -11.04 -15.05 -18.30
CA VAL A 381 -12.42 -14.73 -17.95
C VAL A 381 -12.46 -13.24 -17.68
N PHE A 382 -13.31 -12.54 -18.43
CA PHE A 382 -13.47 -11.10 -18.31
C PHE A 382 -14.63 -10.76 -17.37
N GLN A 383 -14.41 -9.75 -16.53
CA GLN A 383 -15.47 -9.17 -15.72
C GLN A 383 -16.57 -8.60 -16.62
N GLY A 384 -17.82 -8.94 -16.31
CA GLY A 384 -18.99 -8.41 -17.01
C GLY A 384 -19.42 -7.05 -16.47
N GLU A 385 -20.29 -6.37 -17.21
CA GLU A 385 -21.02 -5.22 -16.71
C GLU A 385 -22.11 -5.65 -15.71
N ALA A 386 -22.79 -4.68 -15.10
CA ALA A 386 -23.96 -4.94 -14.29
C ALA A 386 -24.97 -5.80 -15.07
N PHE A 387 -25.54 -6.81 -14.40
CA PHE A 387 -26.44 -7.76 -15.03
C PHE A 387 -27.64 -7.05 -15.67
N ASP A 388 -27.81 -7.26 -16.97
CA ASP A 388 -28.97 -6.82 -17.74
C ASP A 388 -29.77 -8.06 -18.22
N PRO A 389 -31.02 -8.26 -17.79
CA PRO A 389 -31.84 -9.38 -18.24
C PRO A 389 -32.50 -9.18 -19.61
N SER A 390 -32.33 -8.03 -20.27
CA SER A 390 -33.03 -7.68 -21.53
C SER A 390 -32.88 -8.72 -22.64
N TRP A 391 -31.71 -9.37 -22.72
CA TRP A 391 -31.39 -10.40 -23.72
C TRP A 391 -32.22 -11.68 -23.58
N PHE A 392 -32.82 -11.95 -22.42
CA PHE A 392 -33.44 -13.24 -22.13
C PHE A 392 -34.66 -13.53 -23.01
N ALA A 393 -35.45 -12.49 -23.31
CA ALA A 393 -36.62 -12.62 -24.19
C ALA A 393 -36.20 -13.04 -25.60
N ASP A 394 -35.18 -12.39 -26.15
CA ASP A 394 -34.63 -12.70 -27.48
C ASP A 394 -34.01 -14.09 -27.51
N PHE A 395 -33.26 -14.46 -26.45
CA PHE A 395 -32.68 -15.79 -26.33
C PHE A 395 -33.76 -16.89 -26.37
N ARG A 396 -34.86 -16.73 -25.64
CA ARG A 396 -35.98 -17.67 -25.65
C ARG A 396 -36.67 -17.71 -27.02
N ALA A 397 -36.85 -16.57 -27.67
CA ALA A 397 -37.47 -16.51 -28.99
C ALA A 397 -36.64 -17.25 -30.05
N VAL A 398 -35.31 -17.13 -30.00
CA VAL A 398 -34.38 -17.74 -30.97
C VAL A 398 -34.15 -19.24 -30.70
N PHE A 399 -33.90 -19.63 -29.45
CA PHE A 399 -33.46 -20.99 -29.12
C PHE A 399 -34.55 -21.87 -28.49
N SER A 400 -35.70 -21.30 -28.14
CA SER A 400 -36.86 -22.03 -27.58
C SER A 400 -36.49 -22.90 -26.36
N LEU A 401 -37.23 -23.99 -26.15
CA LEU A 401 -37.06 -24.89 -25.01
C LEU A 401 -35.70 -25.59 -24.98
N ASN A 402 -35.12 -25.91 -26.13
CA ASN A 402 -33.79 -26.53 -26.22
C ASN A 402 -32.70 -25.56 -25.73
N GLY A 403 -32.79 -24.28 -26.11
CA GLY A 403 -31.91 -23.24 -25.59
C GLY A 403 -32.06 -23.05 -24.08
N LEU A 404 -33.30 -23.04 -23.57
CA LEU A 404 -33.55 -22.95 -22.14
C LEU A 404 -32.99 -24.15 -21.36
N ALA A 405 -33.11 -25.36 -21.90
CA ALA A 405 -32.51 -26.56 -21.31
C ALA A 405 -30.97 -26.44 -21.27
N ALA A 406 -30.35 -26.02 -22.37
CA ALA A 406 -28.91 -25.80 -22.45
C ALA A 406 -28.44 -24.70 -21.49
N LEU A 407 -29.15 -23.56 -21.41
CA LEU A 407 -28.86 -22.47 -20.48
C LEU A 407 -29.00 -22.89 -19.02
N SER A 408 -30.02 -23.70 -18.70
CA SER A 408 -30.23 -24.23 -17.34
C SER A 408 -29.09 -25.16 -16.95
N TRP A 409 -28.69 -26.07 -17.85
CA TRP A 409 -27.54 -26.92 -17.64
C TRP A 409 -26.25 -26.08 -17.48
N TRP A 410 -26.04 -25.11 -18.37
CA TRP A 410 -24.87 -24.23 -18.33
C TRP A 410 -24.75 -23.49 -17.00
N THR A 411 -25.86 -22.94 -16.52
CA THR A 411 -25.94 -22.26 -15.22
C THR A 411 -25.64 -23.23 -14.07
N GLY A 412 -26.15 -24.47 -14.14
CA GLY A 412 -25.88 -25.50 -13.15
C GLY A 412 -24.39 -25.89 -13.06
N THR A 413 -23.62 -25.79 -14.14
CA THR A 413 -22.17 -26.06 -14.10
C THR A 413 -21.43 -25.15 -13.13
N LEU A 414 -21.90 -23.90 -12.96
CA LEU A 414 -21.34 -22.95 -12.01
C LEU A 414 -21.49 -23.42 -10.56
N PHE A 415 -22.34 -24.40 -10.29
CA PHE A 415 -22.57 -24.97 -8.96
C PHE A 415 -22.32 -26.49 -8.93
N ALA A 416 -21.57 -27.02 -9.90
CA ALA A 416 -21.42 -28.47 -10.09
C ALA A 416 -20.87 -29.19 -8.84
N GLN A 417 -19.89 -28.62 -8.14
CA GLN A 417 -19.38 -29.20 -6.89
C GLN A 417 -20.44 -29.21 -5.78
N GLN A 418 -21.18 -28.11 -5.60
CA GLN A 418 -22.24 -28.00 -4.60
C GLN A 418 -23.37 -28.98 -4.90
N ILE A 419 -23.78 -29.08 -6.18
CA ILE A 419 -24.79 -30.05 -6.62
C ILE A 419 -24.28 -31.47 -6.41
N ARG A 420 -23.03 -31.79 -6.76
CA ARG A 420 -22.43 -33.11 -6.53
C ARG A 420 -22.31 -33.45 -5.04
N SER A 421 -22.08 -32.46 -4.17
CA SER A 421 -22.09 -32.67 -2.72
C SER A 421 -23.47 -33.16 -2.24
N ALA A 422 -24.57 -32.67 -2.84
CA ALA A 422 -25.93 -33.04 -2.46
C ALA A 422 -26.49 -34.27 -3.23
N GLN A 423 -26.12 -34.46 -4.50
CA GLN A 423 -26.75 -35.40 -5.44
C GLN A 423 -25.75 -36.37 -6.09
N SER A 424 -24.49 -36.35 -5.64
CA SER A 424 -23.37 -37.19 -6.10
C SER A 424 -22.95 -37.04 -7.58
N SER A 425 -23.69 -36.30 -8.40
CA SER A 425 -23.40 -36.16 -9.84
C SER A 425 -23.92 -34.85 -10.44
N TRP A 426 -23.33 -34.45 -11.57
CA TRP A 426 -23.84 -33.43 -12.48
C TRP A 426 -23.79 -34.02 -13.91
N PRO A 427 -24.89 -33.98 -14.69
CA PRO A 427 -24.98 -34.73 -15.94
C PRO A 427 -24.10 -34.12 -17.04
N PHE A 428 -23.74 -34.93 -18.03
CA PHE A 428 -23.21 -34.46 -19.30
C PHE A 428 -24.35 -33.93 -20.19
N LEU A 429 -24.09 -32.85 -20.93
CA LEU A 429 -25.02 -32.32 -21.92
C LEU A 429 -24.53 -32.67 -23.32
N GLU A 430 -25.38 -33.32 -24.10
CA GLU A 430 -25.16 -33.56 -25.52
C GLU A 430 -26.02 -32.59 -26.34
N LEU A 431 -25.37 -31.76 -27.18
CA LEU A 431 -26.03 -30.83 -28.08
C LEU A 431 -25.87 -31.28 -29.54
N THR A 432 -26.86 -31.99 -30.07
CA THR A 432 -26.85 -32.54 -31.44
C THR A 432 -27.83 -31.82 -32.38
N GLY A 433 -27.59 -31.94 -33.69
CA GLY A 433 -28.45 -31.37 -34.72
C GLY A 433 -27.74 -31.28 -36.07
N VAL A 434 -28.49 -31.08 -37.15
CA VAL A 434 -27.95 -30.94 -38.51
C VAL A 434 -27.02 -29.72 -38.66
N ALA A 435 -26.19 -29.71 -39.70
CA ALA A 435 -25.36 -28.54 -40.01
C ALA A 435 -26.25 -27.29 -40.22
N GLY A 436 -25.80 -26.13 -39.72
CA GLY A 436 -26.57 -24.88 -39.81
C GLY A 436 -27.69 -24.73 -38.76
N SER A 437 -27.87 -25.66 -37.83
CA SER A 437 -28.93 -25.60 -36.80
C SER A 437 -28.69 -24.63 -35.64
N GLY A 438 -27.70 -23.74 -35.72
CA GLY A 438 -27.42 -22.71 -34.70
C GLY A 438 -26.65 -23.16 -33.43
N LYS A 439 -26.14 -24.40 -33.36
CA LYS A 439 -25.43 -24.95 -32.18
C LYS A 439 -24.22 -24.11 -31.76
N THR A 440 -23.33 -23.82 -32.71
CA THR A 440 -22.14 -23.00 -32.47
C THR A 440 -22.51 -21.61 -31.96
N THR A 441 -23.58 -21.01 -32.50
CA THR A 441 -24.10 -19.71 -32.04
C THR A 441 -24.58 -19.78 -30.59
N LEU A 442 -25.33 -20.83 -30.23
CA LEU A 442 -25.76 -21.07 -28.85
C LEU A 442 -24.57 -21.22 -27.90
N LEU A 443 -23.58 -22.07 -28.24
CA LEU A 443 -22.40 -22.28 -27.39
C LEU A 443 -21.60 -20.99 -27.19
N ARG A 444 -21.34 -20.23 -28.26
CA ARG A 444 -20.65 -18.94 -28.18
C ARG A 444 -21.42 -17.93 -27.31
N PHE A 445 -22.75 -17.94 -27.38
CA PHE A 445 -23.58 -17.11 -26.51
C PHE A 445 -23.42 -17.50 -25.04
N LEU A 446 -23.49 -18.80 -24.73
CA LEU A 446 -23.36 -19.30 -23.36
C LEU A 446 -21.96 -19.04 -22.77
N TRP A 447 -20.90 -19.19 -23.57
CA TRP A 447 -19.55 -18.80 -23.17
C TRP A 447 -19.43 -17.30 -22.85
N ARG A 448 -20.12 -16.46 -23.63
CA ARG A 448 -20.14 -15.01 -23.39
C ARG A 448 -20.77 -14.63 -22.06
N LEU A 449 -21.78 -15.40 -21.59
CA LEU A 449 -22.41 -15.16 -20.28
C LEU A 449 -21.45 -15.34 -19.10
N ILE A 450 -20.40 -16.15 -19.26
CA ILE A 450 -19.38 -16.40 -18.24
C ILE A 450 -18.06 -15.68 -18.56
N GLY A 451 -18.14 -14.58 -19.32
CA GLY A 451 -17.01 -13.70 -19.58
C GLY A 451 -16.00 -14.23 -20.59
N ARG A 452 -16.39 -15.15 -21.49
CA ARG A 452 -15.51 -15.67 -22.56
C ARG A 452 -16.00 -15.26 -23.94
N LYS A 453 -15.13 -14.57 -24.69
CA LYS A 453 -15.41 -14.10 -26.05
C LYS A 453 -14.90 -15.11 -27.08
N ASP A 454 -15.66 -15.28 -28.15
CA ASP A 454 -15.29 -16.08 -29.33
C ASP A 454 -14.90 -17.55 -29.06
N GLU A 455 -15.41 -18.11 -27.96
CA GLU A 455 -15.14 -19.49 -27.54
C GLU A 455 -16.28 -20.42 -27.98
N GLU A 456 -15.93 -21.60 -28.48
CA GLU A 456 -16.89 -22.66 -28.79
C GLU A 456 -16.67 -23.90 -27.91
N GLY A 457 -15.45 -24.10 -27.39
CA GLY A 457 -15.04 -25.28 -26.63
C GLY A 457 -13.94 -26.08 -27.35
N ILE A 458 -13.55 -27.19 -26.74
CA ILE A 458 -12.39 -27.98 -27.20
C ILE A 458 -12.85 -29.22 -27.94
N LYS A 459 -12.28 -29.46 -29.13
CA LYS A 459 -12.57 -30.67 -29.92
C LYS A 459 -11.89 -31.89 -29.28
N PRO A 460 -12.62 -32.94 -28.86
CA PRO A 460 -12.03 -34.10 -28.18
C PRO A 460 -11.17 -35.00 -29.09
N SER A 461 -11.36 -34.94 -30.41
CA SER A 461 -10.63 -35.75 -31.39
C SER A 461 -10.35 -34.98 -32.69
N GLY A 462 -9.08 -34.96 -33.12
CA GLY A 462 -8.60 -34.35 -34.37
C GLY A 462 -7.15 -33.87 -34.28
N ASN A 463 -6.55 -33.46 -35.42
CA ASN A 463 -5.14 -33.02 -35.58
C ASN A 463 -4.71 -31.80 -34.72
N GLY A 464 -5.53 -31.32 -33.78
CA GLY A 464 -5.30 -30.09 -33.01
C GLY A 464 -5.31 -30.22 -31.48
N ALA A 465 -5.78 -31.34 -30.90
CA ALA A 465 -5.73 -31.55 -29.45
C ALA A 465 -5.39 -33.01 -29.14
N SER A 466 -4.22 -33.25 -28.55
CA SER A 466 -3.88 -34.56 -27.98
C SER A 466 -4.76 -34.81 -26.75
N GLY A 467 -5.02 -36.07 -26.39
CA GLY A 467 -5.77 -36.40 -25.16
C GLY A 467 -5.18 -35.73 -23.90
N ILE A 468 -3.87 -35.46 -23.90
CA ILE A 468 -3.18 -34.69 -22.85
C ILE A 468 -3.65 -33.23 -22.82
N GLY A 469 -3.87 -32.61 -23.98
CA GLY A 469 -4.40 -31.25 -24.08
C GLY A 469 -5.82 -31.12 -23.52
N LEU A 470 -6.69 -32.09 -23.81
CA LEU A 470 -8.05 -32.14 -23.27
C LEU A 470 -8.04 -32.30 -21.73
N LEU A 471 -7.20 -33.18 -21.20
CA LEU A 471 -7.07 -33.35 -19.75
C LEU A 471 -6.60 -32.06 -19.05
N ARG A 472 -5.62 -31.36 -19.63
CA ARG A 472 -5.15 -30.06 -19.10
C ARG A 472 -6.26 -29.02 -19.07
N ALA A 473 -7.08 -29.00 -20.11
CA ALA A 473 -8.22 -28.11 -20.19
C ALA A 473 -9.26 -28.39 -19.10
N MET A 474 -9.61 -29.66 -18.92
CA MET A 474 -10.53 -30.08 -17.86
C MET A 474 -10.00 -29.76 -16.46
N SER A 475 -8.68 -29.85 -16.24
CA SER A 475 -8.07 -29.54 -14.94
C SER A 475 -7.90 -28.04 -14.67
N ALA A 476 -8.03 -27.18 -15.70
CA ALA A 476 -7.75 -25.76 -15.58
C ALA A 476 -8.94 -24.94 -15.05
N VAL A 477 -10.10 -25.58 -14.84
CA VAL A 477 -11.31 -24.93 -14.36
C VAL A 477 -12.00 -25.76 -13.27
N SER A 478 -12.76 -25.08 -12.42
CA SER A 478 -13.62 -25.67 -11.41
C SER A 478 -14.98 -24.99 -11.43
N ASN A 479 -16.06 -25.77 -11.40
CA ASN A 479 -17.43 -25.27 -11.59
C ASN A 479 -17.56 -24.37 -12.82
N MET A 480 -17.06 -24.87 -13.95
CA MET A 480 -17.23 -24.23 -15.26
C MET A 480 -17.42 -25.32 -16.31
N PRO A 481 -18.08 -25.00 -17.43
CA PRO A 481 -18.16 -25.90 -18.57
C PRO A 481 -16.77 -26.03 -19.23
N VAL A 482 -16.55 -27.13 -19.97
CA VAL A 482 -15.31 -27.42 -20.71
C VAL A 482 -15.65 -27.94 -22.10
#